data_AF-A0A9P9EJW1-F1
#
_entry.id   AF-A0A9P9EJW1-F1
#
_cell.length_a   1.000
_cell.length_b   1.000
_cell.length_c   1.000
_cell.angle_alpha   90.00
_cell.angle_beta   90.00
_cell.angle_gamma   90.00
#
_symmetry.space_group_name_H-M   'P 1'
#
loop_
_entity.id
_entity.type
_entity.pdbx_description
1 polymer ?
#
loop_
_entity_poly.entity_id
_entity_poly.type
_entity_poly.pdbx_seq_one_letter_code
_entity_poly.pdbx_strand_id
1 'polypeptide(L)'
;MNSPAKSKGIVVFSGGSAANNLVDVFRAVRENKKCPLSYVIPISDNGGSSSELIRVFGGPGIGDLRSRLVRLIPDDPDHDDSEKAAIKVFFNHRLPKDRAQAKDEWLQIVEADHPLWLNISTAKKELIRSILNIVNFEILKRLRPSSTFDFSSASIGNLFLTGARIFTNSLESAIYLLSSICSVPSHTSVLPAISTNFTHHISAGLANGSIITGQNSISHPSHTTALEYASSSEETEYHDTIEDANLPGSLPTLRKQYITFSKADEEDLPARIERIWYINPYGQEIRLSANSRVLDALKEAQTVIYSIGSLYTSLIPSLILKGVGAALGSSSIRYKILILNSTVDRETGPSSAPFSAVDFIAAIANASAQSMSASPPHIAPSEYKNFVTHLIHLQGPGTPRVDQEALRDIGIETIRVYGRRVDGEAFVRYDEKALVQALEVTTGRRDPRSERVRRNTLEG
;
A
#
# COMPACT_ATOMS: atom_id res chain seq x y z
N MET A 1 -6.47 -35.86 19.92
CA MET A 1 -6.75 -35.53 18.51
C MET A 1 -5.96 -34.28 18.14
N ASN A 2 -4.77 -34.44 17.54
CA ASN A 2 -4.03 -33.30 17.01
C ASN A 2 -4.70 -32.88 15.71
N SER A 3 -5.37 -31.73 15.69
CA SER A 3 -5.75 -31.08 14.43
C SER A 3 -4.48 -30.96 13.56
N PRO A 4 -4.54 -31.24 12.24
CA PRO A 4 -3.40 -31.03 11.38
C PRO A 4 -2.95 -29.57 11.53
N ALA A 5 -1.69 -29.36 11.90
CA ALA A 5 -1.15 -28.02 12.10
C ALA A 5 -1.35 -27.22 10.79
N LYS A 6 -2.21 -26.19 10.83
CA LYS A 6 -2.38 -25.26 9.71
C LYS A 6 -1.00 -24.76 9.27
N SER A 7 -0.75 -24.73 7.95
CA SER A 7 0.47 -24.13 7.43
C SER A 7 0.47 -22.64 7.80
N LYS A 8 1.52 -22.22 8.52
CA LYS A 8 1.67 -20.82 8.91
C LYS A 8 1.79 -19.93 7.67
N GLY A 9 1.18 -18.76 7.72
CA GLY A 9 1.05 -17.85 6.57
C GLY A 9 2.27 -16.97 6.30
N ILE A 10 2.18 -16.24 5.18
CA ILE A 10 3.06 -15.14 4.80
C ILE A 10 2.26 -13.85 4.85
N VAL A 11 2.78 -12.84 5.55
CA VAL A 11 2.22 -11.48 5.56
C VAL A 11 3.17 -10.56 4.81
N VAL A 12 2.66 -9.79 3.85
CA VAL A 12 3.43 -8.83 3.07
C VAL A 12 2.92 -7.43 3.40
N PHE A 13 3.74 -6.62 4.04
CA PHE A 13 3.50 -5.18 4.09
C PHE A 13 3.93 -4.57 2.75
N SER A 14 3.00 -3.93 2.05
CA SER A 14 3.25 -3.34 0.74
C SER A 14 2.43 -2.08 0.55
N GLY A 15 2.96 -1.12 -0.21
CA GLY A 15 2.17 -0.02 -0.76
C GLY A 15 1.85 -0.23 -2.24
N GLY A 16 1.88 0.88 -2.98
CA GLY A 16 1.42 0.98 -4.36
C GLY A 16 2.25 0.26 -5.43
N SER A 17 2.41 0.91 -6.57
CA SER A 17 2.81 0.29 -7.84
C SER A 17 4.13 -0.51 -7.81
N ALA A 18 5.12 -0.14 -7.00
CA ALA A 18 6.42 -0.84 -6.98
C ALA A 18 6.26 -2.32 -6.61
N ALA A 19 5.46 -2.62 -5.58
CA ALA A 19 5.21 -3.98 -5.13
C ALA A 19 4.37 -4.81 -6.13
N ASN A 20 3.78 -4.20 -7.17
CA ASN A 20 3.07 -4.96 -8.21
C ASN A 20 4.01 -5.79 -9.10
N ASN A 21 5.29 -5.40 -9.15
CA ASN A 21 6.32 -6.17 -9.85
C ASN A 21 6.72 -7.44 -9.08
N LEU A 22 6.36 -7.56 -7.80
CA LEU A 22 6.73 -8.70 -6.95
C LEU A 22 5.56 -9.64 -6.65
N VAL A 23 4.36 -9.39 -7.20
CA VAL A 23 3.17 -10.21 -6.92
C VAL A 23 3.38 -11.66 -7.32
N ASP A 24 3.97 -11.89 -8.50
CA ASP A 24 4.22 -13.22 -9.04
C ASP A 24 5.29 -13.96 -8.24
N VAL A 25 6.27 -13.23 -7.69
CA VAL A 25 7.25 -13.78 -6.74
C VAL A 25 6.56 -14.30 -5.48
N PHE A 26 5.71 -13.49 -4.85
CA PHE A 26 4.99 -13.90 -3.64
C PHE A 26 3.99 -15.03 -3.92
N ARG A 27 3.33 -15.02 -5.09
CA ARG A 27 2.47 -16.10 -5.58
C ARG A 27 3.26 -17.42 -5.67
N ALA A 28 4.42 -17.42 -6.33
CA ALA A 28 5.26 -18.61 -6.47
C ALA A 28 5.73 -19.16 -5.12
N VAL A 29 6.23 -18.28 -4.22
CA VAL A 29 6.64 -18.69 -2.86
C VAL A 29 5.46 -19.29 -2.08
N ARG A 30 4.28 -18.67 -2.19
CA ARG A 30 3.06 -19.17 -1.54
C ARG A 30 2.64 -20.54 -2.06
N GLU A 31 2.68 -20.75 -3.38
CA GLU A 31 2.29 -22.01 -4.03
C GLU A 31 3.23 -23.15 -3.62
N ASN A 32 4.54 -22.90 -3.64
CA ASN A 32 5.56 -23.86 -3.22
C ASN A 32 5.40 -24.25 -1.75
N LYS A 33 5.01 -23.30 -0.89
CA LYS A 33 4.78 -23.54 0.54
C LYS A 33 3.39 -24.07 0.89
N LYS A 34 2.41 -23.89 0.01
CA LYS A 34 0.98 -24.18 0.25
C LYS A 34 0.49 -23.53 1.56
N CYS A 35 0.67 -22.22 1.66
CA CYS A 35 0.29 -21.43 2.83
C CYS A 35 -0.67 -20.27 2.47
N PRO A 36 -1.32 -19.64 3.46
CA PRO A 36 -2.03 -18.38 3.25
C PRO A 36 -1.06 -17.22 2.94
N LEU A 37 -1.48 -16.29 2.10
CA LEU A 37 -0.75 -15.05 1.79
C LEU A 37 -1.66 -13.84 2.07
N SER A 38 -1.21 -12.91 2.90
CA SER A 38 -1.97 -11.71 3.25
C SER A 38 -1.16 -10.46 2.92
N TYR A 39 -1.70 -9.61 2.06
CA TYR A 39 -1.16 -8.28 1.79
C TYR A 39 -1.77 -7.27 2.77
N VAL A 40 -0.94 -6.51 3.46
CA VAL A 40 -1.34 -5.39 4.32
C VAL A 40 -1.06 -4.11 3.58
N ILE A 41 -2.12 -3.34 3.29
CA ILE A 41 -2.08 -2.15 2.45
C ILE A 41 -2.40 -0.91 3.29
N PRO A 42 -1.57 0.15 3.27
CA PRO A 42 -1.86 1.42 3.95
C PRO A 42 -3.08 2.10 3.30
N ILE A 43 -3.71 3.01 4.04
CA ILE A 43 -4.92 3.72 3.60
C ILE A 43 -4.82 5.24 3.72
N SER A 44 -3.60 5.76 3.85
CA SER A 44 -3.31 7.19 4.07
C SER A 44 -3.03 7.96 2.78
N ASP A 45 -3.06 7.30 1.62
CA ASP A 45 -2.86 7.94 0.32
C ASP A 45 -3.94 9.00 0.07
N ASN A 46 -3.50 10.22 -0.23
CA ASN A 46 -4.37 11.36 -0.54
C ASN A 46 -4.00 12.04 -1.88
N GLY A 47 -3.27 11.35 -2.76
CA GLY A 47 -2.85 11.84 -4.07
C GLY A 47 -3.65 11.28 -5.26
N GLY A 48 -3.42 11.85 -6.43
CA GLY A 48 -3.92 11.39 -7.72
C GLY A 48 -5.45 11.24 -7.77
N SER A 49 -5.91 10.20 -8.46
CA SER A 49 -7.36 9.90 -8.57
C SER A 49 -8.05 9.61 -7.23
N SER A 50 -7.29 9.36 -6.15
CA SER A 50 -7.87 9.16 -4.82
C SER A 50 -8.16 10.50 -4.12
N SER A 51 -7.43 11.58 -4.42
CA SER A 51 -7.64 12.89 -3.80
C SER A 51 -9.06 13.42 -4.05
N GLU A 52 -9.54 13.31 -5.29
CA GLU A 52 -10.87 13.80 -5.67
C GLU A 52 -12.00 13.00 -5.02
N LEU A 53 -11.83 11.69 -4.90
CA LEU A 53 -12.78 10.83 -4.20
C LEU A 53 -12.82 11.15 -2.70
N ILE A 54 -11.67 11.38 -2.08
CA ILE A 54 -11.58 11.77 -0.66
C ILE A 54 -12.23 13.14 -0.47
N ARG A 55 -11.98 14.10 -1.36
CA ARG A 55 -12.57 15.45 -1.28
C ARG A 55 -14.09 15.42 -1.35
N VAL A 56 -14.67 14.63 -2.26
CA VAL A 56 -16.13 14.62 -2.47
C VAL A 56 -16.85 13.66 -1.53
N PHE A 57 -16.29 12.50 -1.22
CA PHE A 57 -16.97 11.46 -0.44
C PHE A 57 -16.39 11.21 0.95
N GLY A 58 -15.24 11.80 1.26
CA GLY A 58 -14.42 11.41 2.40
C GLY A 58 -13.95 9.96 2.27
N GLY A 59 -13.37 9.46 3.36
CA GLY A 59 -12.98 8.06 3.49
C GLY A 59 -11.51 7.79 3.19
N PRO A 60 -11.11 6.52 3.23
CA PRO A 60 -9.71 6.12 3.14
C PRO A 60 -9.13 6.28 1.73
N GLY A 61 -7.80 6.38 1.63
CA GLY A 61 -7.07 6.17 0.40
C GLY A 61 -7.23 4.73 -0.09
N ILE A 62 -7.88 4.55 -1.25
CA ILE A 62 -8.24 3.23 -1.79
C ILE A 62 -7.39 2.79 -3.00
N GLY A 63 -6.54 3.68 -3.53
CA GLY A 63 -5.80 3.45 -4.77
C GLY A 63 -4.95 2.19 -4.76
N ASP A 64 -4.22 1.98 -3.65
CA ASP A 64 -3.34 0.82 -3.47
C ASP A 64 -4.13 -0.48 -3.25
N LEU A 65 -5.26 -0.42 -2.55
CA LEU A 65 -6.15 -1.57 -2.38
C LEU A 65 -6.70 -2.04 -3.73
N ARG A 66 -7.24 -1.11 -4.53
CA ARG A 66 -7.71 -1.38 -5.89
C ARG A 66 -6.58 -1.96 -6.74
N SER A 67 -5.41 -1.30 -6.75
CA SER A 67 -4.23 -1.73 -7.51
C SER A 67 -3.86 -3.19 -7.21
N ARG A 68 -3.80 -3.56 -5.93
CA ARG A 68 -3.47 -4.92 -5.49
C ARG A 68 -4.52 -5.94 -5.89
N LEU A 69 -5.81 -5.64 -5.69
CA LEU A 69 -6.91 -6.55 -6.04
C LEU A 69 -6.92 -6.85 -7.54
N VAL A 70 -6.76 -5.82 -8.38
CA VAL A 70 -6.75 -5.98 -9.84
C VAL A 70 -5.49 -6.73 -10.30
N ARG A 71 -4.34 -6.52 -9.65
CA ARG A 71 -3.10 -7.26 -9.99
C ARG A 71 -3.16 -8.74 -9.61
N LEU A 72 -4.04 -9.11 -8.67
CA LEU A 72 -4.26 -10.49 -8.24
C LEU A 72 -5.29 -11.25 -9.09
N ILE A 73 -5.91 -10.61 -10.09
CA ILE A 73 -6.74 -11.31 -11.08
C ILE A 73 -5.88 -12.43 -11.71
N PRO A 74 -6.34 -13.69 -11.70
CA PRO A 74 -5.60 -14.79 -12.32
C PRO A 74 -5.40 -14.53 -13.81
N ASP A 75 -4.17 -14.75 -14.29
CA ASP A 75 -3.86 -14.64 -15.71
C ASP A 75 -4.48 -15.82 -16.48
N ASP A 76 -4.83 -15.59 -17.74
CA ASP A 76 -5.37 -16.60 -18.67
C ASP A 76 -4.58 -16.53 -19.97
N PRO A 77 -3.36 -17.11 -20.00
CA PRO A 77 -2.37 -16.89 -21.07
C PRO A 77 -2.79 -17.46 -22.42
N ASP A 78 -3.80 -18.32 -22.45
CA ASP A 78 -4.29 -18.97 -23.67
C ASP A 78 -5.48 -18.21 -24.30
N HIS A 79 -6.04 -17.20 -23.61
CA HIS A 79 -7.23 -16.46 -24.04
C HIS A 79 -7.14 -14.98 -23.69
N ASP A 80 -6.56 -14.19 -24.60
CA ASP A 80 -6.50 -12.72 -24.48
C ASP A 80 -7.90 -12.07 -24.39
N ASP A 81 -8.92 -12.70 -24.98
CA ASP A 81 -10.32 -12.29 -24.91
C ASP A 81 -11.08 -12.83 -23.69
N SER A 82 -10.37 -13.39 -22.70
CA SER A 82 -11.01 -13.91 -21.49
C SER A 82 -11.71 -12.80 -20.70
N GLU A 83 -12.80 -13.17 -20.02
CA GLU A 83 -13.51 -12.25 -19.12
C GLU A 83 -12.58 -11.66 -18.03
N LYS A 84 -11.59 -12.44 -17.57
CA LYS A 84 -10.60 -11.97 -16.59
C LYS A 84 -9.71 -10.86 -17.16
N ALA A 85 -9.25 -11.00 -18.40
CA ALA A 85 -8.49 -9.96 -19.09
C ALA A 85 -9.35 -8.69 -19.26
N ALA A 86 -10.60 -8.83 -19.68
CA ALA A 86 -11.54 -7.71 -19.81
C ALA A 86 -11.77 -6.99 -18.46
N ILE A 87 -12.00 -7.72 -17.37
CA ILE A 87 -12.14 -7.15 -16.01
C ILE A 87 -10.85 -6.43 -15.57
N LYS A 88 -9.68 -6.98 -15.89
CA LYS A 88 -8.37 -6.37 -15.57
C LYS A 88 -8.19 -5.05 -16.31
N VAL A 89 -8.60 -4.98 -17.58
CA VAL A 89 -8.62 -3.74 -18.37
C VAL A 89 -9.61 -2.75 -17.76
N PHE A 90 -10.85 -3.18 -17.50
CA PHE A 90 -11.93 -2.36 -16.95
C PHE A 90 -11.52 -1.64 -15.65
N PHE A 91 -10.98 -2.37 -14.67
CA PHE A 91 -10.63 -1.78 -13.37
C PHE A 91 -9.27 -1.08 -13.32
N ASN A 92 -8.42 -1.25 -14.34
CA ASN A 92 -7.22 -0.42 -14.52
C ASN A 92 -7.49 0.83 -15.35
N HIS A 93 -8.63 0.89 -16.03
CA HIS A 93 -8.98 2.02 -16.87
C HIS A 93 -8.99 3.33 -16.10
N ARG A 94 -8.40 4.35 -16.73
CA ARG A 94 -8.40 5.73 -16.25
C ARG A 94 -9.03 6.60 -17.33
N LEU A 95 -9.94 7.47 -16.89
CA LEU A 95 -10.58 8.42 -17.76
C LEU A 95 -9.55 9.42 -18.33
N PRO A 96 -9.85 10.06 -19.48
CA PRO A 96 -9.03 11.10 -20.10
C PRO A 96 -8.62 12.21 -19.13
N LYS A 97 -7.53 12.90 -19.48
CA LYS A 97 -7.09 14.10 -18.75
C LYS A 97 -7.99 15.31 -19.01
N ASP A 98 -8.61 15.35 -20.19
CA ASP A 98 -9.55 16.43 -20.54
C ASP A 98 -10.87 16.23 -19.79
N ARG A 99 -11.31 17.30 -19.13
CA ARG A 99 -12.47 17.26 -18.23
C ARG A 99 -13.78 16.94 -18.95
N ALA A 100 -13.98 17.45 -20.17
CA ALA A 100 -15.20 17.22 -20.92
C ALA A 100 -15.25 15.79 -21.45
N GLN A 101 -14.16 15.31 -22.03
CA GLN A 101 -14.03 13.93 -22.51
C GLN A 101 -14.15 12.92 -21.38
N ALA A 102 -13.52 13.18 -20.22
CA ALA A 102 -13.62 12.30 -19.06
C ALA A 102 -15.05 12.16 -18.55
N LYS A 103 -15.81 13.26 -18.54
CA LYS A 103 -17.22 13.23 -18.15
C LYS A 103 -18.08 12.47 -19.16
N ASP A 104 -17.87 12.71 -20.45
CA ASP A 104 -18.61 12.02 -21.52
C ASP A 104 -18.38 10.50 -21.47
N GLU A 105 -17.11 10.10 -21.38
CA GLU A 105 -16.74 8.68 -21.29
C GLU A 105 -17.27 8.03 -20.01
N TRP A 106 -17.26 8.74 -18.86
CA TRP A 106 -17.89 8.25 -17.64
C TRP A 106 -19.38 7.95 -17.85
N LEU A 107 -20.13 8.84 -18.50
CA LEU A 107 -21.55 8.63 -18.76
C LEU A 107 -21.79 7.40 -19.65
N GLN A 108 -21.03 7.25 -20.72
CA GLN A 108 -21.09 6.06 -21.60
C GLN A 108 -20.83 4.77 -20.81
N ILE A 109 -19.87 4.77 -19.87
CA ILE A 109 -19.59 3.60 -19.03
C ILE A 109 -20.79 3.28 -18.13
N VAL A 110 -21.39 4.27 -17.47
CA VAL A 110 -22.51 4.09 -16.54
C VAL A 110 -23.79 3.63 -17.27
N GLU A 111 -23.97 4.08 -18.51
CA GLU A 111 -25.06 3.70 -19.43
C GLU A 111 -24.86 2.32 -20.10
N ALA A 112 -23.70 1.69 -19.90
CA ALA A 112 -23.29 0.43 -20.51
C ALA A 112 -23.00 0.47 -22.02
N ASP A 113 -22.79 1.66 -22.59
CA ASP A 113 -22.54 1.89 -24.02
C ASP A 113 -21.03 1.99 -24.38
N HIS A 114 -20.15 1.81 -23.41
CA HIS A 114 -18.71 1.89 -23.64
C HIS A 114 -18.08 0.52 -24.01
N PRO A 115 -17.09 0.46 -24.95
CA PRO A 115 -16.42 -0.78 -25.34
C PRO A 115 -15.70 -1.54 -24.22
N LEU A 116 -15.38 -0.89 -23.09
CA LEU A 116 -14.79 -1.56 -21.92
C LEU A 116 -15.65 -2.72 -21.38
N TRP A 117 -16.93 -2.72 -21.71
CA TRP A 117 -17.87 -3.76 -21.31
C TRP A 117 -17.81 -5.03 -22.18
N LEU A 118 -17.07 -5.01 -23.29
CA LEU A 118 -16.89 -6.18 -24.14
C LEU A 118 -16.22 -7.32 -23.36
N ASN A 119 -16.62 -8.55 -23.66
CA ASN A 119 -16.13 -9.79 -23.02
C ASN A 119 -16.38 -9.89 -21.50
N ILE A 120 -17.20 -9.01 -20.91
CA ILE A 120 -17.68 -9.14 -19.52
C ILE A 120 -19.09 -9.75 -19.53
N SER A 121 -19.30 -10.85 -18.79
CA SER A 121 -20.61 -11.49 -18.72
C SER A 121 -21.69 -10.54 -18.20
N THR A 122 -22.93 -10.75 -18.66
CA THR A 122 -24.09 -9.94 -18.24
C THR A 122 -24.22 -9.86 -16.72
N ALA A 123 -24.05 -10.99 -16.01
CA ALA A 123 -24.15 -11.01 -14.55
C ALA A 123 -23.13 -10.09 -13.87
N LYS A 124 -21.86 -10.12 -14.31
CA LYS A 124 -20.82 -9.22 -13.76
C LYS A 124 -21.02 -7.79 -14.23
N LYS A 125 -21.41 -7.56 -15.48
CA LYS A 125 -21.75 -6.22 -16.01
C LYS A 125 -22.82 -5.56 -15.14
N GLU A 126 -23.95 -6.22 -14.92
CA GLU A 126 -25.05 -5.67 -14.13
C GLU A 126 -24.65 -5.39 -12.69
N LEU A 127 -23.88 -6.29 -12.05
CA LEU A 127 -23.36 -6.08 -10.71
C LEU A 127 -22.42 -4.87 -10.63
N ILE A 128 -21.42 -4.80 -11.53
CA ILE A 128 -20.44 -3.70 -11.55
C ILE A 128 -21.16 -2.38 -11.81
N ARG A 129 -22.02 -2.34 -12.83
CA ARG A 129 -22.76 -1.16 -13.26
C ARG A 129 -23.72 -0.65 -12.18
N SER A 130 -24.33 -1.54 -11.40
CA SER A 130 -25.18 -1.14 -10.27
C SER A 130 -24.40 -0.33 -9.22
N ILE A 131 -23.17 -0.74 -8.91
CA ILE A 131 -22.30 0.00 -8.00
C ILE A 131 -21.82 1.32 -8.61
N LEU A 132 -21.46 1.35 -9.90
CA LEU A 132 -21.08 2.59 -10.58
C LEU A 132 -22.24 3.61 -10.60
N ASN A 133 -23.48 3.13 -10.79
CA ASN A 133 -24.66 3.98 -10.71
C ASN A 133 -24.88 4.56 -9.31
N ILE A 134 -24.59 3.80 -8.25
CA ILE A 134 -24.63 4.33 -6.88
C ILE A 134 -23.64 5.48 -6.72
N VAL A 135 -22.40 5.32 -7.20
CA VAL A 135 -21.40 6.41 -7.15
C VAL A 135 -21.89 7.60 -7.93
N ASN A 136 -22.38 7.39 -9.16
CA ASN A 136 -22.87 8.45 -10.02
C ASN A 136 -24.00 9.25 -9.34
N PHE A 137 -24.94 8.56 -8.71
CA PHE A 137 -26.01 9.18 -7.95
C PHE A 137 -25.50 9.98 -6.73
N GLU A 138 -24.52 9.43 -6.01
CA GLU A 138 -23.89 10.11 -4.88
C GLU A 138 -23.04 11.33 -5.30
N ILE A 139 -22.46 11.34 -6.51
CA ILE A 139 -21.84 12.53 -7.13
C ILE A 139 -22.91 13.61 -7.34
N LEU A 140 -24.04 13.25 -7.98
CA LEU A 140 -25.12 14.20 -8.29
C LEU A 140 -25.72 14.84 -7.03
N LYS A 141 -25.92 14.06 -5.96
CA LYS A 141 -26.39 14.57 -4.65
C LYS A 141 -25.45 15.62 -4.02
N ARG A 142 -24.15 15.47 -4.25
CA ARG A 142 -23.10 16.33 -3.68
C ARG A 142 -22.70 17.47 -4.60
N LEU A 143 -23.34 17.60 -5.75
CA LEU A 143 -23.11 18.71 -6.65
C LEU A 143 -23.48 20.03 -5.96
N ARG A 144 -22.56 21.00 -6.01
CA ARG A 144 -22.75 22.37 -5.52
C ARG A 144 -22.20 23.35 -6.56
N PRO A 145 -22.73 24.59 -6.62
CA PRO A 145 -22.13 25.64 -7.44
C PRO A 145 -20.65 25.87 -7.10
N SER A 146 -20.28 25.73 -5.82
CA SER A 146 -18.90 25.88 -5.32
C SER A 146 -18.05 24.61 -5.41
N SER A 147 -18.64 23.44 -5.66
CA SER A 147 -17.93 22.15 -5.62
C SER A 147 -18.57 21.15 -6.58
N THR A 148 -17.80 20.76 -7.60
CA THR A 148 -18.21 19.75 -8.60
C THR A 148 -17.19 18.63 -8.63
N PHE A 149 -17.61 17.43 -9.05
CA PHE A 149 -16.70 16.30 -9.21
C PHE A 149 -15.91 16.43 -10.52
N ASP A 150 -14.59 16.26 -10.44
CA ASP A 150 -13.70 16.20 -11.58
C ASP A 150 -13.40 14.74 -11.99
N PHE A 151 -13.82 14.35 -13.19
CA PHE A 151 -13.58 13.00 -13.72
C PHE A 151 -12.18 12.83 -14.33
N SER A 152 -11.41 13.91 -14.49
CA SER A 152 -10.13 13.90 -15.18
C SER A 152 -9.16 12.91 -14.52
N SER A 153 -8.63 11.96 -15.30
CA SER A 153 -7.74 10.89 -14.83
C SER A 153 -8.30 9.97 -13.73
N ALA A 154 -9.62 10.03 -13.46
CA ALA A 154 -10.25 9.18 -12.45
C ALA A 154 -10.14 7.70 -12.84
N SER A 155 -9.84 6.85 -11.86
CA SER A 155 -9.77 5.40 -12.10
C SER A 155 -11.15 4.77 -11.90
N ILE A 156 -11.60 4.00 -12.89
CA ILE A 156 -12.89 3.29 -12.82
C ILE A 156 -12.93 2.31 -11.64
N GLY A 157 -11.82 1.61 -11.36
CA GLY A 157 -11.74 0.75 -10.18
C GLY A 157 -11.78 1.51 -8.86
N ASN A 158 -11.27 2.75 -8.81
CA ASN A 158 -11.38 3.55 -7.60
C ASN A 158 -12.83 4.04 -7.41
N LEU A 159 -13.49 4.49 -8.47
CA LEU A 159 -14.91 4.85 -8.44
C LEU A 159 -15.75 3.65 -7.96
N PHE A 160 -15.55 2.48 -8.55
CA PHE A 160 -16.23 1.25 -8.12
C PHE A 160 -16.01 0.94 -6.63
N LEU A 161 -14.77 0.92 -6.16
CA LEU A 161 -14.45 0.55 -4.78
C LEU A 161 -15.02 1.58 -3.78
N THR A 162 -15.00 2.87 -4.11
CA THR A 162 -15.68 3.92 -3.34
C THR A 162 -17.19 3.71 -3.31
N GLY A 163 -17.80 3.37 -4.44
CA GLY A 163 -19.23 3.04 -4.53
C GLY A 163 -19.63 1.86 -3.67
N ALA A 164 -18.87 0.77 -3.77
CA ALA A 164 -19.09 -0.43 -2.98
C ALA A 164 -18.96 -0.16 -1.48
N ARG A 165 -18.01 0.70 -1.09
CA ARG A 165 -17.85 1.15 0.31
C ARG A 165 -19.05 1.96 0.77
N ILE A 166 -19.52 2.92 -0.02
CA ILE A 166 -20.68 3.76 0.33
C ILE A 166 -21.94 2.88 0.44
N PHE A 167 -22.14 1.99 -0.53
CA PHE A 167 -23.28 1.06 -0.55
C PHE A 167 -23.32 0.15 0.68
N THR A 168 -22.18 -0.45 1.03
CA THR A 168 -22.09 -1.40 2.16
C THR A 168 -21.84 -0.73 3.51
N ASN A 169 -21.52 0.57 3.51
CA ASN A 169 -20.93 1.30 4.62
C ASN A 169 -19.75 0.54 5.29
N SER A 170 -18.95 -0.17 4.49
CA SER A 170 -17.87 -1.03 4.98
C SER A 170 -16.77 -1.17 3.93
N LEU A 171 -15.57 -0.67 4.25
CA LEU A 171 -14.39 -0.86 3.40
C LEU A 171 -14.08 -2.35 3.18
N GLU A 172 -14.22 -3.18 4.21
CA GLU A 172 -13.93 -4.61 4.09
C GLU A 172 -14.91 -5.34 3.18
N SER A 173 -16.19 -4.99 3.27
CA SER A 173 -17.22 -5.56 2.39
C SER A 173 -17.01 -5.12 0.94
N ALA A 174 -16.56 -3.87 0.73
CA ALA A 174 -16.20 -3.37 -0.59
C ALA A 174 -15.00 -4.11 -1.19
N ILE A 175 -13.95 -4.34 -0.40
CA ILE A 175 -12.78 -5.15 -0.78
C ILE A 175 -13.22 -6.57 -1.12
N TYR A 176 -14.08 -7.19 -0.30
CA TYR A 176 -14.61 -8.53 -0.54
C TYR A 176 -15.40 -8.62 -1.86
N LEU A 177 -16.25 -7.62 -2.13
CA LEU A 177 -17.01 -7.56 -3.38
C LEU A 177 -16.08 -7.49 -4.59
N LEU A 178 -15.12 -6.56 -4.59
CA LEU A 178 -14.18 -6.42 -5.70
C LEU A 178 -13.31 -7.68 -5.84
N SER A 179 -12.82 -8.23 -4.73
CA SER A 179 -12.06 -9.48 -4.69
C SER A 179 -12.82 -10.65 -5.33
N SER A 180 -14.13 -10.73 -5.09
CA SER A 180 -15.00 -11.77 -5.65
C SER A 180 -15.19 -11.60 -7.16
N ILE A 181 -15.44 -10.37 -7.61
CA ILE A 181 -15.56 -10.04 -9.05
C ILE A 181 -14.25 -10.37 -9.79
N CYS A 182 -13.12 -9.98 -9.19
CA CYS A 182 -11.76 -10.25 -9.70
C CYS A 182 -11.33 -11.70 -9.58
N SER A 183 -12.12 -12.57 -8.93
CA SER A 183 -11.77 -13.98 -8.71
C SER A 183 -10.39 -14.16 -8.04
N VAL A 184 -10.07 -13.29 -7.08
CA VAL A 184 -8.82 -13.38 -6.31
C VAL A 184 -8.77 -14.72 -5.60
N PRO A 185 -7.63 -15.45 -5.61
CA PRO A 185 -7.55 -16.78 -5.02
C PRO A 185 -7.91 -16.80 -3.52
N SER A 186 -8.70 -17.79 -3.08
CA SER A 186 -9.25 -17.88 -1.72
C SER A 186 -8.23 -17.94 -0.58
N HIS A 187 -6.99 -18.27 -0.89
CA HIS A 187 -5.86 -18.33 0.05
C HIS A 187 -4.99 -17.06 0.02
N THR A 188 -5.40 -16.04 -0.74
CA THR A 188 -4.75 -14.74 -0.82
C THR A 188 -5.73 -13.67 -0.33
N SER A 189 -5.32 -12.87 0.64
CA SER A 189 -6.13 -11.78 1.19
C SER A 189 -5.46 -10.43 0.94
N VAL A 190 -6.28 -9.41 0.68
CA VAL A 190 -5.86 -8.00 0.65
C VAL A 190 -6.54 -7.32 1.83
N LEU A 191 -5.75 -6.88 2.81
CA LEU A 191 -6.22 -6.35 4.08
C LEU A 191 -5.88 -4.86 4.16
N PRO A 192 -6.84 -3.98 4.43
CA PRO A 192 -6.53 -2.59 4.74
C PRO A 192 -5.90 -2.54 6.13
N ALA A 193 -4.82 -1.76 6.28
CA ALA A 193 -4.09 -1.65 7.54
C ALA A 193 -4.99 -1.16 8.69
N ILE A 194 -5.97 -0.31 8.38
CA ILE A 194 -7.00 0.19 9.29
C ILE A 194 -8.37 -0.16 8.72
N SER A 195 -9.29 -0.66 9.55
CA SER A 195 -10.69 -0.84 9.18
C SER A 195 -11.46 0.46 9.46
N THR A 196 -11.79 1.21 8.42
CA THR A 196 -12.45 2.52 8.58
C THR A 196 -13.20 2.98 7.33
N ASN A 197 -14.20 3.84 7.55
CA ASN A 197 -14.87 4.62 6.50
C ASN A 197 -14.46 6.10 6.50
N PHE A 198 -13.49 6.49 7.32
CA PHE A 198 -13.05 7.87 7.46
C PHE A 198 -11.65 8.08 6.89
N THR A 199 -11.37 9.30 6.47
CA THR A 199 -10.05 9.73 6.03
C THR A 199 -9.12 9.80 7.24
N HIS A 200 -7.92 9.23 7.09
CA HIS A 200 -6.85 9.34 8.08
C HIS A 200 -5.60 9.83 7.36
N HIS A 201 -4.99 10.89 7.91
CA HIS A 201 -3.83 11.52 7.31
C HIS A 201 -2.59 11.22 8.13
N ILE A 202 -1.44 11.30 7.48
CA ILE A 202 -0.14 11.16 8.12
C ILE A 202 0.63 12.49 8.08
N SER A 203 1.48 12.70 9.08
CA SER A 203 2.49 13.77 9.08
C SER A 203 3.87 13.19 9.31
N ALA A 204 4.88 13.84 8.75
CA ALA A 204 6.29 13.54 8.89
C ALA A 204 6.99 14.65 9.68
N GLY A 205 7.74 14.27 10.71
CA GLY A 205 8.67 15.16 11.41
C GLY A 205 10.08 14.93 10.87
N LEU A 206 10.75 16.01 10.48
CA LEU A 206 12.11 15.98 9.94
C LEU A 206 13.14 16.31 11.03
N ALA A 207 14.39 15.90 10.81
CA ALA A 207 15.49 16.11 11.76
C ALA A 207 15.83 17.59 12.06
N ASN A 208 15.40 18.50 11.20
CA ASN A 208 15.54 19.95 11.44
C ASN A 208 14.36 20.55 12.23
N GLY A 209 13.43 19.72 12.72
CA GLY A 209 12.22 20.13 13.44
C GLY A 209 11.03 20.51 12.56
N SER A 210 11.18 20.53 11.24
CA SER A 210 10.07 20.83 10.32
C SER A 210 9.05 19.69 10.29
N ILE A 211 7.78 20.04 10.05
CA ILE A 211 6.69 19.06 9.92
C ILE A 211 6.06 19.22 8.53
N ILE A 212 5.85 18.09 7.86
CA ILE A 212 5.14 17.98 6.58
C ILE A 212 3.87 17.17 6.79
N THR A 213 2.73 17.68 6.34
CA THR A 213 1.42 17.04 6.53
C THR A 213 0.79 16.63 5.20
N GLY A 214 0.24 15.41 5.18
CA GLY A 214 -0.37 14.79 4.01
C GLY A 214 0.61 13.88 3.27
N GLN A 215 0.17 12.67 2.92
CA GLN A 215 1.03 11.70 2.25
C GLN A 215 1.58 12.23 0.93
N ASN A 216 0.73 12.82 0.10
CA ASN A 216 1.14 13.41 -1.17
C ASN A 216 2.18 14.52 -0.96
N SER A 217 2.05 15.37 0.05
CA SER A 217 3.07 16.38 0.36
C SER A 217 4.41 15.75 0.79
N ILE A 218 4.37 14.61 1.48
CA ILE A 218 5.59 13.88 1.87
C ILE A 218 6.27 13.29 0.64
N SER A 219 5.53 12.68 -0.30
CA SER A 219 6.13 11.99 -1.46
C SER A 219 6.29 12.83 -2.73
N HIS A 220 5.34 13.73 -3.02
CA HIS A 220 5.21 14.45 -4.30
C HIS A 220 4.77 15.91 -4.02
N PRO A 221 5.70 16.83 -3.68
CA PRO A 221 5.34 18.21 -3.38
C PRO A 221 4.82 18.88 -4.66
N SER A 222 3.69 19.58 -4.55
CA SER A 222 3.23 20.47 -5.63
C SER A 222 3.78 21.90 -5.46
N HIS A 223 4.09 22.32 -4.22
CA HIS A 223 4.77 23.57 -3.82
C HIS A 223 5.32 23.41 -2.37
N THR A 224 6.10 24.39 -1.87
CA THR A 224 6.80 24.39 -0.56
C THR A 224 6.01 23.70 0.55
N THR A 225 6.50 22.53 1.02
CA THR A 225 5.75 21.59 1.87
C THR A 225 5.94 21.78 3.38
N ALA A 226 6.73 22.77 3.80
CA ALA A 226 6.79 23.13 5.21
C ALA A 226 5.42 23.65 5.65
N LEU A 227 5.01 23.35 6.89
CA LEU A 227 3.91 24.04 7.56
C LEU A 227 4.26 25.54 7.65
N GLU A 228 4.04 26.28 6.58
CA GLU A 228 3.81 27.70 6.67
C GLU A 228 2.47 27.83 7.40
N TYR A 229 2.51 28.24 8.66
CA TYR A 229 1.34 28.81 9.37
C TYR A 229 0.77 30.05 8.66
N ALA A 230 1.24 30.34 7.44
CA ALA A 230 0.90 31.45 6.58
C ALA A 230 0.34 30.93 5.24
N SER A 231 -0.62 30.00 5.24
CA SER A 231 -1.66 30.13 4.20
C SER A 231 -2.28 31.50 4.40
N SER A 232 -2.39 32.33 3.35
CA SER A 232 -3.08 33.62 3.49
C SER A 232 -4.45 33.36 4.13
N SER A 233 -4.88 34.21 5.07
CA SER A 233 -6.22 34.09 5.67
C SER A 233 -7.29 33.98 4.58
N GLU A 234 -7.07 34.66 3.45
CA GLU A 234 -7.89 34.61 2.24
C GLU A 234 -8.00 33.20 1.60
N GLU A 235 -6.92 32.41 1.48
CA GLU A 235 -6.99 31.04 0.93
C GLU A 235 -7.80 30.12 1.87
N THR A 236 -7.60 30.26 3.18
CA THR A 236 -8.32 29.47 4.17
C THR A 236 -9.80 29.83 4.22
N GLU A 237 -10.11 31.13 4.23
CA GLU A 237 -11.48 31.65 4.19
C GLU A 237 -12.21 31.22 2.92
N TYR A 238 -11.54 31.26 1.75
CA TYR A 238 -12.10 30.76 0.51
C TYR A 238 -12.45 29.27 0.60
N HIS A 239 -11.52 28.44 1.11
CA HIS A 239 -11.76 27.01 1.28
C HIS A 239 -12.88 26.68 2.27
N ASP A 240 -13.10 27.51 3.31
CA ASP A 240 -14.21 27.32 4.24
C ASP A 240 -15.59 27.59 3.59
N THR A 241 -15.64 28.28 2.44
CA THR A 241 -16.89 28.45 1.65
C THR A 241 -17.20 27.27 0.73
N ILE A 242 -16.27 26.33 0.56
CA ILE A 242 -16.46 25.16 -0.30
C ILE A 242 -17.19 24.07 0.48
N GLU A 243 -18.40 23.75 0.04
CA GLU A 243 -19.16 22.61 0.58
C GLU A 243 -18.64 21.30 -0.04
N ASP A 244 -17.74 20.62 0.66
CA ASP A 244 -17.27 19.27 0.33
C ASP A 244 -17.16 18.36 1.56
N ALA A 245 -16.48 17.22 1.47
CA ALA A 245 -16.39 16.27 2.58
C ALA A 245 -15.41 16.71 3.69
N ASN A 246 -14.65 17.80 3.49
CA ASN A 246 -13.77 18.35 4.50
C ASN A 246 -14.58 19.12 5.54
N LEU A 247 -14.30 18.88 6.82
CA LEU A 247 -14.96 19.60 7.90
C LEU A 247 -14.41 21.02 8.04
N PRO A 248 -15.23 22.01 8.43
CA PRO A 248 -14.77 23.36 8.76
C PRO A 248 -13.62 23.33 9.77
N GLY A 249 -12.60 24.15 9.55
CA GLY A 249 -11.39 24.19 10.38
C GLY A 249 -10.39 23.04 10.18
N SER A 250 -10.62 22.11 9.24
CA SER A 250 -9.61 21.14 8.83
C SER A 250 -8.37 21.82 8.22
N LEU A 251 -7.20 21.18 8.28
CA LEU A 251 -5.95 21.78 7.77
C LEU A 251 -6.04 22.10 6.27
N PRO A 252 -5.75 23.34 5.83
CA PRO A 252 -5.81 23.73 4.42
C PRO A 252 -4.96 22.84 3.49
N THR A 253 -3.79 22.38 3.96
CA THR A 253 -2.90 21.50 3.19
C THR A 253 -3.51 20.15 2.84
N LEU A 254 -4.52 19.70 3.59
CA LEU A 254 -5.26 18.45 3.36
C LEU A 254 -6.45 18.62 2.40
N ARG A 255 -6.88 19.87 2.14
CA ARG A 255 -8.04 20.20 1.30
C ARG A 255 -7.68 20.38 -0.19
N LYS A 256 -6.38 20.48 -0.51
CA LYS A 256 -5.89 20.72 -1.88
C LYS A 256 -6.16 19.51 -2.80
N GLN A 257 -6.51 19.80 -4.05
CA GLN A 257 -6.72 18.78 -5.08
C GLN A 257 -5.38 18.37 -5.70
N TYR A 258 -4.92 17.16 -5.40
CA TYR A 258 -3.68 16.60 -5.93
C TYR A 258 -3.92 15.69 -7.14
N ILE A 259 -4.66 16.17 -8.15
CA ILE A 259 -5.06 15.35 -9.32
C ILE A 259 -3.86 15.01 -10.22
N THR A 260 -2.91 15.93 -10.38
CA THR A 260 -1.70 15.75 -11.19
C THR A 260 -0.48 15.67 -10.30
N PHE A 261 0.32 14.62 -10.44
CA PHE A 261 1.66 14.53 -9.82
C PHE A 261 2.66 13.95 -10.83
N SER A 262 3.90 14.46 -10.80
CA SER A 262 5.02 13.96 -11.58
C SER A 262 6.06 13.36 -10.63
N LYS A 263 6.61 12.19 -10.98
CA LYS A 263 7.72 11.56 -10.26
C LYS A 263 9.10 11.94 -10.81
N ALA A 264 9.14 12.74 -11.87
CA ALA A 264 10.38 13.00 -12.61
C ALA A 264 11.27 14.07 -11.97
N ASP A 265 10.68 14.96 -11.16
CA ASP A 265 11.36 16.14 -10.59
C ASP A 265 11.02 16.29 -9.10
N GLU A 266 11.41 15.31 -8.29
CA GLU A 266 11.23 15.37 -6.83
C GLU A 266 12.45 16.02 -6.18
N GLU A 267 12.28 17.24 -5.67
CA GLU A 267 13.30 17.86 -4.82
C GLU A 267 13.49 17.07 -3.51
N ASP A 268 14.75 17.00 -3.08
CA ASP A 268 15.11 16.42 -1.78
C ASP A 268 14.37 17.12 -0.63
N LEU A 269 14.02 16.34 0.39
CA LEU A 269 13.53 16.92 1.64
C LEU A 269 14.63 17.76 2.31
N PRO A 270 14.27 18.87 2.99
CA PRO A 270 15.25 19.75 3.62
C PRO A 270 16.02 19.08 4.78
N ALA A 271 15.50 17.98 5.30
CA ALA A 271 16.16 17.10 6.26
C ALA A 271 15.54 15.69 6.22
N ARG A 272 16.25 14.71 6.78
CA ARG A 272 15.77 13.32 6.91
C ARG A 272 14.47 13.25 7.71
N ILE A 273 13.57 12.35 7.33
CA ILE A 273 12.38 12.02 8.14
C ILE A 273 12.83 11.25 9.38
N GLU A 274 12.47 11.74 10.57
CA GLU A 274 12.71 11.03 11.83
C GLU A 274 11.51 10.19 12.26
N ARG A 275 10.29 10.70 12.04
CA ARG A 275 9.06 10.05 12.50
C ARG A 275 7.87 10.30 11.60
N ILE A 276 6.98 9.31 11.52
CA ILE A 276 5.63 9.42 10.94
C ILE A 276 4.58 9.19 12.03
N TRP A 277 3.49 9.94 12.02
CA TRP A 277 2.33 9.69 12.88
C TRP A 277 1.03 10.00 12.14
N TYR A 278 -0.07 9.40 12.60
CA TYR A 278 -1.39 9.74 12.12
C TYR A 278 -1.90 11.01 12.79
N ILE A 279 -2.65 11.80 12.03
CA ILE A 279 -3.36 12.98 12.53
C ILE A 279 -4.84 12.90 12.17
N ASN A 280 -5.66 13.58 12.96
CA ASN A 280 -7.03 13.90 12.55
C ASN A 280 -7.03 15.06 11.52
N PRO A 281 -8.19 15.40 10.91
CA PRO A 281 -8.27 16.50 9.95
C PRO A 281 -7.85 17.87 10.51
N TYR A 282 -7.80 18.04 11.83
CA TYR A 282 -7.40 19.29 12.51
C TYR A 282 -5.91 19.34 12.86
N GLY A 283 -5.10 18.37 12.42
CA GLY A 283 -3.66 18.34 12.67
C GLY A 283 -3.24 17.74 14.01
N GLN A 284 -4.17 17.26 14.82
CA GLN A 284 -3.85 16.67 16.11
C GLN A 284 -3.39 15.22 15.92
N GLU A 285 -2.29 14.85 16.57
CA GLU A 285 -1.79 13.47 16.56
C GLU A 285 -2.82 12.50 17.17
N ILE A 286 -3.04 11.40 16.48
CA ILE A 286 -3.92 10.30 16.90
C ILE A 286 -3.19 8.97 16.79
N ARG A 287 -3.56 8.01 17.63
CA ARG A 287 -3.03 6.64 17.58
C ARG A 287 -4.12 5.64 17.25
N LEU A 288 -4.05 5.12 16.04
CA LEU A 288 -5.04 4.20 15.47
C LEU A 288 -4.68 2.74 15.78
N SER A 289 -5.70 1.91 15.91
CA SER A 289 -5.54 0.46 16.01
C SER A 289 -5.46 -0.16 14.62
N ALA A 290 -4.61 -1.17 14.47
CA ALA A 290 -4.60 -1.96 13.25
C ALA A 290 -5.91 -2.74 13.09
N ASN A 291 -6.24 -3.06 11.85
CA ASN A 291 -7.33 -3.98 11.53
C ASN A 291 -7.10 -5.32 12.27
N SER A 292 -8.12 -5.84 12.95
CA SER A 292 -8.03 -7.12 13.67
C SER A 292 -7.61 -8.27 12.76
N ARG A 293 -8.05 -8.28 11.50
CA ARG A 293 -7.66 -9.30 10.51
C ARG A 293 -6.17 -9.24 10.16
N VAL A 294 -5.56 -8.06 10.22
CA VAL A 294 -4.10 -7.90 10.07
C VAL A 294 -3.39 -8.53 11.27
N LEU A 295 -3.87 -8.25 12.49
CA LEU A 295 -3.30 -8.84 13.71
C LEU A 295 -3.45 -10.36 13.72
N ASP A 296 -4.59 -10.89 13.26
CA ASP A 296 -4.83 -12.33 13.17
C ASP A 296 -3.93 -12.98 12.10
N ALA A 297 -3.77 -12.33 10.94
CA ALA A 297 -2.83 -12.78 9.92
C ALA A 297 -1.39 -12.81 10.44
N LEU A 298 -0.96 -11.81 11.24
CA LEU A 298 0.36 -11.79 11.87
C LEU A 298 0.53 -12.89 12.92
N LYS A 299 -0.50 -13.18 13.75
CA LYS A 299 -0.46 -14.28 14.73
C LYS A 299 -0.29 -15.64 14.04
N GLU A 300 -0.95 -15.83 12.90
CA GLU A 300 -0.88 -17.07 12.11
C GLU A 300 0.34 -17.12 11.15
N ALA A 301 1.10 -16.03 11.02
CA ALA A 301 2.24 -15.95 10.13
C ALA A 301 3.49 -16.63 10.69
N GLN A 302 4.29 -17.20 9.79
CA GLN A 302 5.68 -17.57 10.05
C GLN A 302 6.66 -16.58 9.42
N THR A 303 6.23 -15.93 8.35
CA THR A 303 7.05 -15.00 7.55
C THR A 303 6.32 -13.68 7.41
N VAL A 304 7.02 -12.60 7.71
CA VAL A 304 6.64 -11.23 7.34
C VAL A 304 7.64 -10.76 6.29
N ILE A 305 7.12 -10.11 5.25
CA ILE A 305 7.91 -9.46 4.20
C ILE A 305 7.55 -7.97 4.20
N TYR A 306 8.56 -7.12 4.39
CA TYR A 306 8.46 -5.71 4.08
C TYR A 306 8.89 -5.56 2.62
N SER A 307 7.90 -5.41 1.73
CA SER A 307 8.12 -5.34 0.29
C SER A 307 8.71 -3.99 -0.12
N ILE A 308 9.24 -3.91 -1.34
CA ILE A 308 9.65 -2.64 -1.95
C ILE A 308 8.49 -1.63 -2.02
N GLY A 309 8.82 -0.36 -1.90
CA GLY A 309 7.91 0.78 -1.90
C GLY A 309 8.45 1.92 -1.05
N SER A 310 7.84 3.09 -1.13
CA SER A 310 8.26 4.27 -0.34
C SER A 310 8.22 3.95 1.15
N LEU A 311 9.35 4.14 1.83
CA LEU A 311 9.52 3.68 3.21
C LEU A 311 8.48 4.34 4.13
N TYR A 312 8.43 5.67 4.12
CA TYR A 312 7.68 6.45 5.11
C TYR A 312 6.21 6.65 4.76
N THR A 313 5.83 6.50 3.49
CA THR A 313 4.45 6.67 3.03
C THR A 313 3.73 5.39 2.65
N SER A 314 4.45 4.27 2.46
CA SER A 314 3.84 2.96 2.20
C SER A 314 3.98 1.97 3.35
N LEU A 315 5.20 1.77 3.86
CA LEU A 315 5.46 0.72 4.86
C LEU A 315 5.18 1.22 6.27
N ILE A 316 5.87 2.28 6.68
CA ILE A 316 5.82 2.82 8.05
C ILE A 316 4.39 3.13 8.53
N PRO A 317 3.46 3.69 7.72
CA PRO A 317 2.09 3.97 8.17
C PRO A 317 1.31 2.73 8.59
N SER A 318 1.68 1.55 8.10
CA SER A 318 1.08 0.28 8.53
C SER A 318 1.75 -0.27 9.80
N LEU A 319 3.03 0.05 10.02
CA LEU A 319 3.83 -0.47 11.14
C LEU A 319 3.60 0.27 12.44
N ILE A 320 3.28 1.57 12.40
CA ILE A 320 3.03 2.40 13.59
C ILE A 320 1.65 2.17 14.24
N LEU A 321 0.78 1.37 13.63
CA LEU A 321 -0.57 1.09 14.12
C LEU A 321 -0.53 0.22 15.37
N LYS A 322 -1.37 0.52 16.37
CA LYS A 322 -1.37 -0.22 17.65
C LYS A 322 -1.55 -1.72 17.42
N GLY A 323 -0.70 -2.50 18.08
CA GLY A 323 -0.70 -3.97 18.04
C GLY A 323 0.23 -4.57 16.99
N VAL A 324 0.60 -3.84 15.93
CA VAL A 324 1.48 -4.35 14.87
C VAL A 324 2.88 -4.63 15.39
N GLY A 325 3.49 -3.67 16.09
CA GLY A 325 4.84 -3.83 16.65
C GLY A 325 4.95 -5.00 17.62
N ALA A 326 3.97 -5.16 18.51
CA ALA A 326 3.91 -6.30 19.43
C ALA A 326 3.76 -7.64 18.69
N ALA A 327 2.92 -7.68 17.64
CA ALA A 327 2.76 -8.87 16.81
C ALA A 327 4.04 -9.20 16.03
N LEU A 328 4.74 -8.20 15.50
CA LEU A 328 6.03 -8.35 14.81
C LEU A 328 7.15 -8.80 15.75
N GLY A 329 7.18 -8.29 16.99
CA GLY A 329 8.15 -8.69 18.01
C GLY A 329 7.97 -10.14 18.50
N SER A 330 6.82 -10.76 18.26
CA SER A 330 6.54 -12.15 18.63
C SER A 330 7.54 -13.13 18.01
N SER A 331 7.91 -14.15 18.79
CA SER A 331 8.72 -15.29 18.33
C SER A 331 7.95 -16.26 17.43
N SER A 332 6.63 -16.08 17.29
CA SER A 332 5.80 -16.88 16.36
C SER A 332 6.18 -16.65 14.89
N ILE A 333 6.62 -15.43 14.58
CA ILE A 333 7.10 -14.99 13.27
C ILE A 333 8.62 -15.21 13.24
N ARG A 334 9.06 -16.23 12.51
CA ARG A 334 10.47 -16.62 12.45
C ARG A 334 11.27 -15.75 11.48
N TYR A 335 10.66 -15.37 10.36
CA TYR A 335 11.32 -14.62 9.30
C TYR A 335 10.65 -13.27 9.12
N LYS A 336 11.44 -12.19 9.21
CA LYS A 336 10.98 -10.80 9.05
C LYS A 336 11.92 -10.17 8.04
N ILE A 337 11.53 -10.26 6.77
CA ILE A 337 12.41 -10.06 5.62
C ILE A 337 12.15 -8.67 5.05
N LEU A 338 13.16 -7.81 5.04
CA LEU A 338 13.13 -6.57 4.28
C LEU A 338 13.65 -6.83 2.86
N ILE A 339 12.83 -6.55 1.85
CA ILE A 339 13.29 -6.46 0.46
C ILE A 339 13.62 -4.98 0.22
N LEU A 340 14.90 -4.67 0.13
CA LEU A 340 15.37 -3.29 0.06
C LEU A 340 14.98 -2.63 -1.27
N ASN A 341 14.64 -1.34 -1.24
CA ASN A 341 14.40 -0.59 -2.47
C ASN A 341 15.64 -0.59 -3.36
N SER A 342 15.41 -0.59 -4.68
CA SER A 342 16.49 -0.55 -5.67
C SER A 342 17.06 0.85 -5.92
N THR A 343 16.37 1.88 -5.43
CA THR A 343 16.83 3.26 -5.40
C THR A 343 16.42 3.93 -4.09
N VAL A 344 17.19 4.95 -3.70
CA VAL A 344 16.71 5.95 -2.75
C VAL A 344 15.74 6.92 -3.45
N ASP A 345 14.78 7.42 -2.69
CA ASP A 345 13.82 8.46 -3.08
C ASP A 345 13.96 9.67 -2.14
N ARG A 346 13.20 10.74 -2.36
CA ARG A 346 13.29 11.94 -1.51
C ARG A 346 12.98 11.67 -0.05
N GLU A 347 12.13 10.68 0.25
CA GLU A 347 11.79 10.27 1.63
C GLU A 347 12.99 9.65 2.36
N THR A 348 13.96 9.14 1.59
CA THR A 348 15.15 8.43 2.06
C THR A 348 16.46 9.13 1.67
N GLY A 349 16.36 10.42 1.29
CA GLY A 349 17.47 11.35 1.08
C GLY A 349 17.94 12.02 2.39
N PRO A 350 18.53 13.23 2.34
CA PRO A 350 18.88 13.99 1.12
C PRO A 350 20.02 13.30 0.35
N SER A 351 20.21 13.64 -0.92
CA SER A 351 21.23 13.04 -1.80
C SER A 351 22.67 13.18 -1.27
N SER A 352 22.92 14.18 -0.41
CA SER A 352 24.21 14.38 0.28
C SER A 352 24.48 13.36 1.38
N ALA A 353 23.43 12.78 1.96
CA ALA A 353 23.50 11.77 3.01
C ALA A 353 22.30 10.82 2.85
N PRO A 354 22.30 9.96 1.82
CA PRO A 354 21.20 9.05 1.56
C PRO A 354 21.12 7.95 2.62
N PHE A 355 19.95 7.35 2.80
CA PHE A 355 19.77 6.22 3.70
C PHE A 355 20.62 5.02 3.25
N SER A 356 21.25 4.38 4.22
CA SER A 356 21.82 3.04 4.11
C SER A 356 20.76 1.98 4.45
N ALA A 357 21.04 0.71 4.19
CA ALA A 357 20.17 -0.38 4.61
C ALA A 357 19.94 -0.43 6.13
N VAL A 358 20.92 -0.01 6.94
CA VAL A 358 20.78 0.08 8.40
C VAL A 358 19.74 1.14 8.77
N ASP A 359 19.70 2.27 8.06
CA ASP A 359 18.70 3.32 8.29
C ASP A 359 17.27 2.84 7.97
N PHE A 360 17.09 2.07 6.89
CA PHE A 360 15.79 1.44 6.58
C PHE A 360 15.34 0.48 7.70
N ILE A 361 16.27 -0.33 8.20
CA ILE A 361 15.99 -1.28 9.29
C ILE A 361 15.67 -0.54 10.59
N ALA A 362 16.42 0.52 10.89
CA ALA A 362 16.18 1.38 12.05
C ALA A 362 14.78 2.01 11.99
N ALA A 363 14.36 2.52 10.84
CA ALA A 363 13.03 3.10 10.65
C ALA A 363 11.92 2.06 10.91
N ILE A 364 12.05 0.83 10.41
CA ILE A 364 11.10 -0.26 10.65
C ILE A 364 11.04 -0.65 12.14
N ALA A 365 12.20 -0.76 12.79
CA ALA A 365 12.28 -1.09 14.22
C ALA A 365 11.66 0.01 15.10
N ASN A 366 11.99 1.28 14.83
CA ASN A 366 11.45 2.43 15.55
C ASN A 366 9.93 2.59 15.32
N ALA A 367 9.44 2.38 14.11
CA ALA A 367 7.99 2.36 13.83
C ALA A 367 7.27 1.25 14.60
N SER A 368 7.89 0.06 14.67
CA SER A 368 7.37 -1.05 15.46
C SER A 368 7.36 -0.74 16.96
N ALA A 369 8.35 0.00 17.47
CA ALA A 369 8.35 0.48 18.86
C ALA A 369 7.22 1.49 19.12
N GLN A 370 7.01 2.43 18.21
CA GLN A 370 5.93 3.42 18.27
C GLN A 370 4.52 2.80 18.26
N SER A 371 4.35 1.65 17.60
CA SER A 371 3.12 0.88 17.69
C SER A 371 2.80 0.41 19.12
N MET A 372 3.84 0.12 19.92
CA MET A 372 3.67 -0.43 21.27
C MET A 372 3.46 0.65 22.33
N SER A 373 4.13 1.80 22.23
CA SER A 373 4.08 2.87 23.24
C SER A 373 3.82 4.25 22.63
N ALA A 374 3.16 5.14 23.40
CA ALA A 374 2.97 6.54 22.96
C ALA A 374 4.28 7.32 23.00
N SER A 375 5.15 6.95 23.93
CA SER A 375 6.50 7.48 24.09
C SER A 375 7.47 6.31 23.94
N PRO A 376 7.70 5.80 22.72
CA PRO A 376 8.62 4.70 22.50
C PRO A 376 10.05 5.16 22.79
N PRO A 377 10.86 4.38 23.51
CA PRO A 377 12.30 4.62 23.52
C PRO A 377 12.87 4.38 22.11
N HIS A 378 13.96 5.05 21.79
CA HIS A 378 14.73 4.71 20.59
C HIS A 378 15.21 3.26 20.70
N ILE A 379 14.97 2.44 19.69
CA ILE A 379 15.41 1.04 19.69
C ILE A 379 16.92 0.99 19.47
N ALA A 380 17.64 0.26 20.31
CA ALA A 380 19.07 0.10 20.12
C ALA A 380 19.35 -0.76 18.87
N PRO A 381 20.46 -0.54 18.13
CA PRO A 381 20.77 -1.34 16.95
C PRO A 381 20.80 -2.86 17.19
N SER A 382 21.20 -3.30 18.39
CA SER A 382 21.20 -4.71 18.80
C SER A 382 19.81 -5.36 18.88
N GLU A 383 18.75 -4.56 18.94
CA GLU A 383 17.35 -4.99 19.01
C GLU A 383 16.65 -4.97 17.65
N TYR A 384 17.28 -4.40 16.61
CA TYR A 384 16.70 -4.36 15.25
C TYR A 384 16.33 -5.75 14.72
N LYS A 385 17.10 -6.79 15.09
CA LYS A 385 16.84 -8.19 14.75
C LYS A 385 15.47 -8.70 15.22
N ASN A 386 14.86 -8.06 16.23
CA ASN A 386 13.53 -8.42 16.71
C ASN A 386 12.44 -8.06 15.68
N PHE A 387 12.71 -7.10 14.79
CA PHE A 387 11.76 -6.60 13.80
C PHE A 387 12.16 -6.88 12.36
N VAL A 388 13.46 -7.03 12.06
CA VAL A 388 13.99 -7.43 10.76
C VAL A 388 15.06 -8.50 10.97
N THR A 389 14.85 -9.72 10.49
CA THR A 389 15.83 -10.81 10.62
C THR A 389 16.68 -10.99 9.39
N HIS A 390 16.17 -10.63 8.20
CA HIS A 390 16.88 -10.78 6.93
C HIS A 390 16.71 -9.54 6.06
N LEU A 391 17.76 -9.21 5.32
CA LEU A 391 17.77 -8.18 4.29
C LEU A 391 18.06 -8.83 2.93
N ILE A 392 17.11 -8.74 2.00
CA ILE A 392 17.35 -9.05 0.59
C ILE A 392 17.63 -7.73 -0.13
N HIS A 393 18.74 -7.67 -0.87
CA HIS A 393 19.15 -6.43 -1.52
C HIS A 393 19.74 -6.65 -2.92
N LEU A 394 19.70 -5.59 -3.73
CA LEU A 394 20.44 -5.48 -4.98
C LEU A 394 21.77 -4.75 -4.76
N GLN A 395 22.61 -4.75 -5.80
CA GLN A 395 23.79 -3.90 -5.88
C GLN A 395 23.80 -3.24 -7.26
N GLY A 396 23.78 -1.91 -7.29
CA GLY A 396 23.78 -1.14 -8.54
C GLY A 396 23.85 0.36 -8.29
N PRO A 397 23.92 1.17 -9.36
CA PRO A 397 23.82 2.61 -9.23
C PRO A 397 22.52 3.01 -8.52
N GLY A 398 22.60 3.93 -7.55
CA GLY A 398 21.44 4.44 -6.81
C GLY A 398 20.89 3.53 -5.71
N THR A 399 21.32 2.26 -5.62
CA THR A 399 20.86 1.35 -4.53
C THR A 399 21.40 1.83 -3.18
N PRO A 400 20.63 1.75 -2.09
CA PRO A 400 21.12 2.10 -0.74
C PRO A 400 22.39 1.32 -0.38
N ARG A 401 23.32 1.96 0.35
CA ARG A 401 24.55 1.30 0.82
C ARG A 401 24.19 0.16 1.77
N VAL A 402 24.78 -1.01 1.53
CA VAL A 402 24.63 -2.20 2.39
C VAL A 402 25.96 -2.53 3.04
N ASP A 403 26.03 -2.38 4.36
CA ASP A 403 27.18 -2.78 5.17
C ASP A 403 26.91 -4.15 5.78
N GLN A 404 27.39 -5.22 5.11
CA GLN A 404 27.06 -6.59 5.48
C GLN A 404 27.67 -7.00 6.82
N GLU A 405 28.83 -6.46 7.17
CA GLU A 405 29.50 -6.78 8.44
C GLU A 405 28.74 -6.14 9.60
N ALA A 406 28.41 -4.85 9.50
CA ALA A 406 27.61 -4.16 10.51
C ALA A 406 26.24 -4.83 10.73
N LEU A 407 25.58 -5.26 9.64
CA LEU A 407 24.29 -5.97 9.72
C LEU A 407 24.43 -7.36 10.36
N ARG A 408 25.49 -8.10 10.05
CA ARG A 408 25.77 -9.39 10.67
C ARG A 408 26.04 -9.25 12.17
N ASP A 409 26.76 -8.21 12.58
CA ASP A 409 27.10 -7.96 13.99
C ASP A 409 25.86 -7.66 14.85
N ILE A 410 24.84 -7.03 14.27
CA ILE A 410 23.53 -6.84 14.93
C ILE A 410 22.57 -8.03 14.75
N GLY A 411 23.01 -9.10 14.09
CA GLY A 411 22.27 -10.36 13.94
C GLY A 411 21.25 -10.37 12.79
N ILE A 412 21.50 -9.61 11.72
CA ILE A 412 20.67 -9.56 10.52
C ILE A 412 21.40 -10.22 9.35
N GLU A 413 20.80 -11.26 8.79
CA GLU A 413 21.37 -11.96 7.64
C GLU A 413 21.11 -11.18 6.34
N THR A 414 22.11 -11.11 5.47
CA THR A 414 22.00 -10.38 4.20
C THR A 414 22.08 -11.34 3.02
N ILE A 415 21.23 -11.12 2.01
CA ILE A 415 21.18 -11.92 0.79
C ILE A 415 21.21 -10.98 -0.40
N ARG A 416 22.31 -11.02 -1.13
CA ARG A 416 22.46 -10.27 -2.37
C ARG A 416 21.79 -11.02 -3.52
N VAL A 417 20.93 -10.33 -4.26
CA VAL A 417 20.26 -10.84 -5.46
C VAL A 417 20.73 -10.05 -6.68
N TYR A 418 20.84 -10.72 -7.82
CA TYR A 418 21.12 -10.03 -9.09
C TYR A 418 19.86 -9.37 -9.61
N GLY A 419 20.01 -8.14 -10.11
CA GLY A 419 18.91 -7.41 -10.69
C GLY A 419 19.00 -7.36 -12.22
N ARG A 420 17.86 -7.08 -12.86
CA ARG A 420 17.73 -6.91 -14.31
C ARG A 420 17.63 -5.42 -14.63
N ARG A 421 18.41 -4.96 -15.60
CA ARG A 421 18.23 -3.63 -16.19
C ARG A 421 17.13 -3.69 -17.24
N VAL A 422 16.27 -2.69 -17.24
CA VAL A 422 15.21 -2.53 -18.23
C VAL A 422 15.55 -1.29 -19.05
N ASP A 423 15.50 -1.41 -20.38
CA ASP A 423 15.81 -0.29 -21.28
C ASP A 423 14.85 0.88 -21.01
N GLY A 424 15.42 2.08 -20.83
CA GLY A 424 14.67 3.29 -20.49
C GLY A 424 14.49 3.54 -18.98
N GLU A 425 14.90 2.62 -18.11
CA GLU A 425 14.87 2.82 -16.65
C GLU A 425 16.27 3.07 -16.10
N ALA A 426 16.40 4.11 -15.26
CA ALA A 426 17.66 4.43 -14.57
C ALA A 426 17.96 3.50 -13.38
N PHE A 427 17.01 2.63 -13.01
CA PHE A 427 17.10 1.76 -11.85
C PHE A 427 17.09 0.27 -12.21
N VAL A 428 17.54 -0.55 -11.27
CA VAL A 428 17.59 -2.01 -11.44
C VAL A 428 16.35 -2.64 -10.81
N ARG A 429 15.75 -3.63 -11.47
CA ARG A 429 14.63 -4.42 -10.91
C ARG A 429 15.14 -5.75 -10.35
N TYR A 430 14.45 -6.30 -9.36
CA TYR A 430 14.74 -7.66 -8.88
C TYR A 430 14.44 -8.68 -9.99
N ASP A 431 15.36 -9.61 -10.21
CA ASP A 431 15.04 -10.80 -11.02
C ASP A 431 14.08 -11.69 -10.24
N GLU A 432 12.94 -12.03 -10.86
CA GLU A 432 11.86 -12.76 -10.19
C GLU A 432 12.31 -14.15 -9.71
N LYS A 433 13.04 -14.89 -10.55
CA LYS A 433 13.50 -16.25 -10.22
C LYS A 433 14.52 -16.23 -9.09
N ALA A 434 15.48 -15.31 -9.16
CA ALA A 434 16.49 -15.15 -8.13
C ALA A 434 15.88 -14.71 -6.79
N LEU A 435 14.87 -13.82 -6.81
CA LEU A 435 14.18 -13.39 -5.60
C LEU A 435 13.30 -14.50 -5.00
N VAL A 436 12.59 -15.29 -5.82
CA VAL A 436 11.89 -16.50 -5.34
C VAL A 436 12.86 -17.44 -4.64
N GLN A 437 14.00 -17.73 -5.27
CA GLN A 437 15.02 -18.61 -4.69
C GLN A 437 15.57 -18.05 -3.37
N ALA A 438 15.86 -16.75 -3.30
CA ALA A 438 16.32 -16.11 -2.07
C ALA A 438 15.30 -16.27 -0.94
N LEU A 439 14.02 -15.96 -1.20
CA LEU A 439 12.94 -16.12 -0.22
C LEU A 439 12.75 -17.59 0.21
N GLU A 440 12.86 -18.55 -0.71
CA GLU A 440 12.79 -19.97 -0.38
C GLU A 440 13.95 -20.46 0.48
N VAL A 441 15.17 -20.03 0.19
CA VAL A 441 16.36 -20.36 0.97
C VAL A 441 16.24 -19.80 2.37
N THR A 442 15.88 -18.52 2.51
CA THR A 442 15.67 -17.87 3.81
C THR A 442 14.63 -18.59 4.64
N THR A 443 13.47 -18.86 4.03
CA THR A 443 12.31 -19.32 4.79
C THR A 443 12.24 -20.85 4.90
N GLY A 444 13.22 -21.56 4.34
CA GLY A 444 13.29 -23.02 4.20
C GLY A 444 12.33 -23.57 3.15
N ARG A 445 12.82 -24.49 2.30
CA ARG A 445 11.97 -25.35 1.47
C ARG A 445 11.22 -26.33 2.35
N ARG A 446 9.94 -26.59 2.04
CA ARG A 446 9.20 -27.69 2.67
C ARG A 446 9.93 -28.99 2.34
N ASP A 447 10.45 -29.69 3.35
CA ASP A 447 11.08 -30.99 3.14
C ASP A 447 10.00 -32.06 2.87
N PRO A 448 9.88 -32.60 1.65
CA PRO A 448 8.90 -33.63 1.35
C PRO A 448 9.16 -34.94 2.14
N ARG A 449 10.36 -35.12 2.73
CA ARG A 449 10.64 -36.28 3.61
C ARG A 449 9.93 -36.18 4.96
N SER A 450 9.60 -34.99 5.46
CA SER A 450 8.91 -34.85 6.75
C SER A 450 7.47 -35.42 6.73
N GLU A 451 6.85 -35.55 5.55
CA GLU A 451 5.57 -36.24 5.38
C GLU A 451 5.72 -37.76 5.27
N ARG A 452 6.80 -38.25 4.64
CA ARG A 452 7.07 -39.70 4.55
C ARG A 452 7.44 -40.31 5.89
N VAL A 453 8.20 -39.61 6.73
CA VAL A 453 8.51 -40.10 8.10
C VAL A 453 7.24 -40.23 8.94
N ARG A 454 6.26 -39.32 8.78
CA ARG A 454 4.98 -39.37 9.51
C ARG A 454 4.01 -40.46 9.01
N ARG A 455 4.09 -40.87 7.75
CA ARG A 455 3.32 -42.00 7.23
C ARG A 455 3.89 -43.35 7.69
N ASN A 456 5.20 -43.45 7.88
CA ASN A 456 5.86 -44.70 8.27
C ASN A 456 5.83 -44.99 9.78
N THR A 457 5.33 -44.08 10.62
CA THR A 457 5.19 -44.29 12.08
C THR A 457 3.76 -44.63 12.52
N LEU A 458 2.87 -44.97 11.59
CA LEU A 458 1.47 -45.34 11.86
C LEU A 458 1.11 -46.78 11.46
N GLU A 459 2.09 -47.58 11.04
CA GLU A 459 1.94 -49.04 10.94
C GLU A 459 3.01 -49.68 11.84
N GLY A 460 2.55 -50.24 12.95
CA GLY A 460 3.34 -50.88 14.01
C GLY A 460 2.45 -51.23 15.17
#